data_AF-A0A1Z7ZA17-F1
#
_entry.id   AF-A0A1Z7ZA17-F1
#
_cell.length_a   1.000
_cell.length_b   1.000
_cell.length_c   1.000
_cell.angle_alpha   90.00
_cell.angle_beta   90.00
_cell.angle_gamma   90.00
#
_symmetry.space_group_name_H-M   'P 1'
#
loop_
_entity.id
_entity.type
_entity.pdbx_description
1 polymer ?
#
loop_
_entity_poly.entity_id
_entity_poly.type
_entity_poly.pdbx_seq_one_letter_code
_entity_poly.pdbx_strand_id
1 'polypeptide(L)'
;MNILVINSGSSSVKYQLIDPTTNAVLLAGKKERLQQGGHQQAIEQLLEDAKQFDITAVGHRVVHGGDSFHDATLIDDAVLASIEDWVPLAPLHNPHNLAGIRAAMAALPDVPQVAVFDTAFHARMPRRAHTYAIDTEVAAKHRIRRYGFHGTSHQYVANKAAQFLQRPLDELRIISLHLGNGASACAIELGHSTDTSMGMTPLEGLVMGTRAGDVDAGVLLHLLRQEGFDSETLDQLLNKQSGLKGLSGLTNDLREIEKHAGEGNDHARLAINVFVHRVRKYIGAYAAVMGGVDAIVITGGVGENSASMRRRILQRFGFLGVLFDEDRNHDATLSVDTPVVRISSDSSRVQVLAVQTNEELMIAKQTADIAGKRVDVIRVKSIPIAVSARHLHLDKETFAALFGEEAEPTRYKDLSQPGQYACEEKVSLIGPRNRIDGVRLLGPLRSKNQVEVSRTDEYFLGVDAPVRNSGQVKDSAPIVLEGPKGQVQLTEGLICAHRHIHMHPDDAKAFGVKNKDEVEVAITGGPRDLVFGDVLVRVSPGYRLEMHIDTDEANAAELSRGADGDLVYVGVNDAFANLQQKHTVFD
;
A
#
# COMPACT_ATOMS: atom_id res chain seq x y z
N MET A 1 10.19 -5.44 25.04
CA MET A 1 11.17 -4.51 24.44
C MET A 1 10.69 -3.11 24.80
N ASN A 2 11.56 -2.22 25.27
CA ASN A 2 11.17 -0.82 25.52
C ASN A 2 11.68 0.02 24.35
N ILE A 3 10.75 0.48 23.52
CA ILE A 3 11.08 1.21 22.30
C ILE A 3 10.92 2.70 22.56
N LEU A 4 12.01 3.46 22.41
CA LEU A 4 11.98 4.91 22.48
C LEU A 4 11.61 5.47 21.11
N VAL A 5 10.44 6.09 20.99
CA VAL A 5 9.98 6.75 19.77
C VAL A 5 10.29 8.24 19.85
N ILE A 6 10.92 8.79 18.80
CA ILE A 6 11.36 10.18 18.72
C ILE A 6 10.77 10.84 17.47
N ASN A 7 10.19 12.03 17.65
CA ASN A 7 9.72 12.89 16.57
C ASN A 7 10.33 14.29 16.73
N SER A 8 11.36 14.55 15.94
CA SER A 8 12.17 15.78 15.99
C SER A 8 11.68 16.79 14.96
N GLY A 9 11.00 17.84 15.43
CA GLY A 9 10.58 18.98 14.62
C GLY A 9 11.53 20.17 14.73
N SER A 10 11.18 21.27 14.06
CA SER A 10 12.00 22.50 14.03
C SER A 10 12.13 23.20 15.36
N SER A 11 11.09 23.16 16.20
CA SER A 11 11.03 23.87 17.49
C SER A 11 10.80 22.96 18.69
N SER A 12 10.70 21.64 18.48
CA SER A 12 10.42 20.68 19.55
C SER A 12 10.83 19.25 19.21
N VAL A 13 11.17 18.46 20.23
CA VAL A 13 11.29 17.00 20.16
C VAL A 13 10.18 16.39 21.01
N LYS A 14 9.32 15.57 20.40
CA LYS A 14 8.34 14.75 21.11
C LYS A 14 8.89 13.34 21.25
N TYR A 15 8.61 12.69 22.37
CA TYR A 15 9.03 11.32 22.60
C TYR A 15 8.01 10.50 23.39
N GLN A 16 7.99 9.20 23.14
CA GLN A 16 7.29 8.22 23.95
C GLN A 16 8.17 6.98 24.11
N LEU A 17 8.16 6.38 25.30
CA LEU A 17 8.70 5.05 25.54
C LEU A 17 7.55 4.05 25.59
N ILE A 18 7.56 3.07 24.69
CA ILE A 18 6.44 2.16 24.46
C ILE A 18 6.91 0.72 24.58
N ASP A 19 6.13 -0.10 25.27
CA ASP A 19 6.21 -1.56 25.14
C ASP A 19 5.24 -2.03 24.03
N PRO A 20 5.74 -2.43 22.85
CA PRO A 20 4.90 -2.78 21.72
C PRO A 20 4.14 -4.10 21.91
N THR A 21 4.54 -4.94 22.88
CA THR A 21 3.85 -6.19 23.21
C THR A 21 2.55 -5.91 23.94
N THR A 22 2.59 -5.02 24.93
CA THR A 22 1.42 -4.64 25.73
C THR A 22 0.70 -3.40 25.16
N ASN A 23 1.32 -2.70 24.21
CA ASN A 23 0.94 -1.36 23.73
C ASN A 23 0.98 -0.27 24.82
N ALA A 24 1.63 -0.51 25.96
CA ALA A 24 1.68 0.42 27.07
C ALA A 24 2.65 1.57 26.79
N VAL A 25 2.21 2.81 27.04
CA VAL A 25 3.08 3.99 27.06
C VAL A 25 3.67 4.11 28.47
N LEU A 26 4.97 3.83 28.59
CA LEU A 26 5.72 3.83 29.85
C LEU A 26 6.15 5.24 30.27
N LEU A 27 6.45 6.07 29.29
CA LEU A 27 6.84 7.46 29.46
C LEU A 27 6.43 8.25 28.20
N ALA A 28 6.00 9.50 28.37
CA ALA A 28 5.73 10.40 27.26
C ALA A 28 6.14 11.83 27.63
N GLY A 29 6.65 12.58 26.68
CA GLY A 29 7.02 13.96 26.92
C GLY A 29 7.31 14.75 25.65
N LYS A 30 7.58 16.04 25.86
CA LYS A 30 7.92 16.98 24.80
C LYS A 30 8.93 18.00 25.33
N LYS A 31 10.02 18.19 24.59
CA LYS A 31 10.96 19.29 24.80
C LYS A 31 10.66 20.37 23.77
N GLU A 32 10.38 21.60 24.22
CA GLU A 32 9.93 22.70 23.36
C GLU A 32 10.92 23.86 23.36
N ARG A 33 10.72 24.81 22.42
CA ARG A 33 11.50 26.05 22.29
C ARG A 33 12.99 25.77 22.04
N LEU A 34 13.25 24.77 21.20
CA LEU A 34 14.60 24.44 20.77
C LEU A 34 15.21 25.62 20.01
N GLN A 35 16.42 25.99 20.40
CA GLN A 35 17.27 26.90 19.64
C GLN A 35 18.02 26.11 18.55
N GLN A 36 18.68 26.79 17.62
CA GLN A 36 19.54 26.11 16.63
C GLN A 36 20.59 25.24 17.35
N GLY A 37 20.71 23.98 16.95
CA GLY A 37 21.58 22.98 17.60
C GLY A 37 21.03 22.38 18.91
N GLY A 38 19.82 22.76 19.35
CA GLY A 38 19.23 22.31 20.61
C GLY A 38 18.76 20.85 20.66
N HIS A 39 18.78 20.13 19.52
CA HIS A 39 18.37 18.72 19.46
C HIS A 39 19.24 17.83 20.35
N GLN A 40 20.56 18.06 20.40
CA GLN A 40 21.47 17.29 21.26
C GLN A 40 21.06 17.38 22.74
N GLN A 41 20.91 18.61 23.25
CA GLN A 41 20.50 18.85 24.63
C GLN A 41 19.10 18.29 24.92
N ALA A 42 18.18 18.35 23.94
CA ALA A 42 16.85 17.78 24.10
C ALA A 42 16.86 16.26 24.22
N ILE A 43 17.72 15.58 23.46
CA ILE A 43 17.94 14.13 23.57
C ILE A 43 18.58 13.78 24.92
N GLU A 44 19.58 14.52 25.38
CA GLU A 44 20.19 14.27 26.70
C GLU A 44 19.16 14.41 27.83
N GLN A 45 18.33 15.46 27.79
CA GLN A 45 17.27 15.68 28.77
C GLN A 45 16.18 14.61 28.74
N LEU A 46 15.76 14.13 27.56
CA LEU A 46 14.75 13.08 27.49
C LEU A 46 15.30 11.73 27.97
N LEU A 47 16.60 11.46 27.75
CA LEU A 47 17.24 10.24 28.25
C LEU A 47 17.38 10.26 29.77
N GLU A 48 17.61 11.42 30.37
CA GLU A 48 17.56 11.59 31.82
C GLU A 48 16.16 11.28 32.38
N ASP A 49 15.09 11.71 31.69
CA ASP A 49 13.72 11.35 32.07
C ASP A 49 13.46 9.84 31.94
N ALA A 50 14.12 9.19 30.97
CA ALA A 50 13.97 7.77 30.67
C ALA A 50 14.97 6.86 31.41
N LYS A 51 15.86 7.41 32.27
CA LYS A 51 17.01 6.69 32.86
C LYS A 51 16.67 5.42 33.65
N GLN A 52 15.43 5.32 34.14
CA GLN A 52 14.94 4.18 34.91
C GLN A 52 14.50 3.00 34.02
N PHE A 53 14.48 3.18 32.70
CA PHE A 53 14.08 2.18 31.73
C PHE A 53 15.27 1.74 30.89
N ASP A 54 15.34 0.44 30.62
CA ASP A 54 16.31 -0.14 29.69
C ASP A 54 15.78 0.00 28.25
N ILE A 55 16.34 0.92 27.48
CA ILE A 55 15.90 1.21 26.10
C ILE A 55 16.50 0.15 25.17
N THR A 56 15.65 -0.65 24.52
CA THR A 56 16.11 -1.76 23.68
C THR A 56 16.29 -1.38 22.21
N ALA A 57 15.59 -0.35 21.74
CA ALA A 57 15.73 0.21 20.40
C ALA A 57 15.14 1.64 20.34
N VAL A 58 15.53 2.41 19.33
CA VAL A 58 15.00 3.78 19.09
C VAL A 58 14.33 3.86 17.72
N GLY A 59 13.09 4.32 17.67
CA GLY A 59 12.35 4.56 16.43
C GLY A 59 12.24 6.05 16.13
N HIS A 60 12.71 6.49 14.97
CA HIS A 60 12.68 7.89 14.53
C HIS A 60 11.62 8.11 13.47
N ARG A 61 10.74 9.07 13.70
CA ARG A 61 9.86 9.55 12.64
C ARG A 61 10.66 10.43 11.68
N VAL A 62 10.66 10.05 10.40
CA VAL A 62 11.28 10.80 9.30
C VAL A 62 10.19 11.23 8.33
N VAL A 63 10.14 12.52 7.97
CA VAL A 63 9.03 13.02 7.15
C VAL A 63 9.13 12.56 5.70
N HIS A 64 10.32 12.59 5.09
CA HIS A 64 10.47 12.26 3.67
C HIS A 64 11.56 11.21 3.46
N GLY A 65 11.16 10.01 3.04
CA GLY A 65 12.07 8.93 2.64
C GLY A 65 12.37 8.88 1.13
N GLY A 66 11.68 9.72 0.35
CA GLY A 66 11.91 9.77 -1.10
C GLY A 66 11.44 8.51 -1.82
N ASP A 67 12.15 8.17 -2.89
CA ASP A 67 11.97 6.88 -3.58
C ASP A 67 12.92 5.79 -3.06
N SER A 68 13.79 6.13 -2.09
CA SER A 68 14.81 5.21 -1.57
C SER A 68 14.28 4.32 -0.44
N PHE A 69 13.23 4.76 0.25
CA PHE A 69 12.68 4.06 1.42
C PHE A 69 11.20 3.74 1.26
N HIS A 70 10.88 2.45 1.38
CA HIS A 70 9.52 1.92 1.22
C HIS A 70 8.96 1.28 2.49
N ASP A 71 9.83 1.06 3.47
CA ASP A 71 9.54 0.44 4.75
C ASP A 71 10.43 1.07 5.83
N ALA A 72 10.20 0.74 7.10
CA ALA A 72 11.12 1.11 8.18
C ALA A 72 12.49 0.44 8.01
N THR A 73 13.57 1.16 8.31
CA THR A 73 14.94 0.71 8.04
C THR A 73 15.84 0.93 9.24
N LEU A 74 16.70 -0.05 9.54
CA LEU A 74 17.77 0.12 10.53
C LEU A 74 18.73 1.22 10.05
N ILE A 75 19.06 2.16 10.93
CA ILE A 75 19.86 3.33 10.58
C ILE A 75 21.34 2.94 10.57
N ASP A 76 21.97 3.17 9.42
CA ASP A 76 23.41 3.18 9.22
C ASP A 76 23.85 4.48 8.50
N ASP A 77 25.12 4.58 8.16
CA ASP A 77 25.68 5.75 7.48
C ASP A 77 25.06 5.97 6.08
N ALA A 78 24.68 4.90 5.38
CA ALA A 78 24.06 4.98 4.05
C ALA A 78 22.61 5.50 4.15
N VAL A 79 21.87 5.09 5.18
CA VAL A 79 20.54 5.61 5.48
C VAL A 79 20.60 7.09 5.84
N LEU A 80 21.57 7.50 6.67
CA LEU A 80 21.76 8.92 7.02
C LEU A 80 22.05 9.78 5.78
N ALA A 81 22.97 9.34 4.92
CA ALA A 81 23.30 10.04 3.68
C ALA A 81 22.07 10.14 2.76
N SER A 82 21.30 9.06 2.63
CA SER A 82 20.07 9.06 1.82
C SER A 82 19.03 10.04 2.37
N ILE A 83 18.80 10.11 3.68
CA ILE A 83 17.88 11.10 4.28
C ILE A 83 18.34 12.53 4.01
N GLU A 84 19.66 12.76 4.03
CA GLU A 84 20.28 14.07 3.71
C GLU A 84 20.05 14.46 2.25
N ASP A 85 20.18 13.52 1.31
CA ASP A 85 19.88 13.74 -0.12
C ASP A 85 18.42 14.14 -0.40
N TRP A 86 17.49 13.81 0.51
CA TRP A 86 16.07 14.18 0.42
C TRP A 86 15.72 15.48 1.14
N VAL A 87 16.67 16.13 1.81
CA VAL A 87 16.47 17.45 2.43
C VAL A 87 15.89 18.50 1.47
N PRO A 88 16.32 18.60 0.19
CA PRO A 88 15.76 19.59 -0.74
C PRO A 88 14.23 19.48 -0.94
N LEU A 89 13.64 18.30 -0.77
CA LEU A 89 12.19 18.10 -0.91
C LEU A 89 11.42 18.25 0.41
N ALA A 90 12.10 18.21 1.56
CA ALA A 90 11.49 18.41 2.88
C ALA A 90 12.37 19.30 3.80
N PRO A 91 12.73 20.52 3.38
CA PRO A 91 13.73 21.34 4.07
C PRO A 91 13.30 21.79 5.47
N LEU A 92 11.98 21.87 5.72
CA LEU A 92 11.42 22.23 7.02
C LEU A 92 11.35 21.05 8.01
N HIS A 93 11.72 19.84 7.59
CA HIS A 93 11.48 18.62 8.35
C HIS A 93 12.73 17.73 8.44
N ASN A 94 13.23 17.22 7.31
CA ASN A 94 14.31 16.23 7.29
C ASN A 94 15.58 16.69 8.02
N PRO A 95 16.04 17.96 7.96
CA PRO A 95 17.20 18.42 8.73
C PRO A 95 17.04 18.23 10.25
N HIS A 96 15.84 18.46 10.77
CA HIS A 96 15.54 18.28 12.19
C HIS A 96 15.39 16.81 12.57
N ASN A 97 14.87 15.98 11.66
CA ASN A 97 14.86 14.54 11.83
C ASN A 97 16.30 14.00 11.94
N LEU A 98 17.19 14.38 11.01
CA LEU A 98 18.61 14.03 11.02
C LEU A 98 19.32 14.49 12.29
N ALA A 99 19.08 15.73 12.73
CA ALA A 99 19.68 16.25 13.96
C ALA A 99 19.28 15.41 15.19
N GLY A 100 18.01 15.00 15.27
CA GLY A 100 17.52 14.12 16.33
C GLY A 100 18.11 12.71 16.26
N ILE A 101 18.22 12.14 15.06
CA ILE A 101 18.83 10.82 14.83
C ILE A 101 20.29 10.83 15.27
N ARG A 102 21.09 11.78 14.76
CA ARG A 102 22.53 11.91 15.09
C ARG A 102 22.75 12.09 16.59
N ALA A 103 21.92 12.89 17.24
CA ALA A 103 21.98 13.08 18.70
C ALA A 103 21.64 11.80 19.47
N ALA A 104 20.61 11.06 19.06
CA ALA A 104 20.26 9.78 19.68
C ALA A 104 21.33 8.71 19.46
N MET A 105 21.94 8.64 18.27
CA MET A 105 23.03 7.71 17.98
C MET A 105 24.27 8.01 18.83
N ALA A 106 24.61 9.29 19.01
CA ALA A 106 25.72 9.69 19.86
C ALA A 106 25.49 9.34 21.34
N ALA A 107 24.25 9.45 21.82
CA ALA A 107 23.90 9.18 23.21
C ALA A 107 23.66 7.68 23.52
N LEU A 108 23.25 6.89 22.53
CA LEU A 108 22.95 5.46 22.64
C LEU A 108 23.63 4.66 21.51
N PRO A 109 24.97 4.55 21.50
CA PRO A 109 25.73 3.98 20.38
C PRO A 109 25.49 2.49 20.15
N ASP A 110 25.20 1.73 21.21
CA ASP A 110 25.00 0.28 21.14
C ASP A 110 23.53 -0.14 20.95
N VAL A 111 22.61 0.84 20.90
CA VAL A 111 21.18 0.59 20.78
C VAL A 111 20.76 0.70 19.30
N PRO A 112 20.10 -0.32 18.73
CA PRO A 112 19.66 -0.26 17.34
C PRO A 112 18.65 0.88 17.14
N GLN A 113 18.86 1.66 16.08
CA GLN A 113 18.00 2.80 15.74
C GLN A 113 17.36 2.57 14.38
N VAL A 114 16.07 2.90 14.25
CA VAL A 114 15.27 2.61 13.07
C VAL A 114 14.61 3.90 12.59
N ALA A 115 14.68 4.19 11.29
CA ALA A 115 13.96 5.27 10.66
C ALA A 115 12.61 4.75 10.13
N VAL A 116 11.52 5.46 10.47
CA VAL A 116 10.16 5.18 9.99
C VAL A 116 9.66 6.39 9.22
N PHE A 117 9.41 6.20 7.93
CA PHE A 117 9.15 7.28 6.99
C PHE A 117 7.65 7.53 6.79
N ASP A 118 7.22 8.79 6.90
CA ASP A 118 5.82 9.17 6.61
C ASP A 118 5.41 8.90 5.15
N THR A 119 6.38 8.80 4.23
CA THR A 119 6.16 8.50 2.81
C THR A 119 6.15 7.00 2.50
N ALA A 120 6.68 6.14 3.39
CA ALA A 120 6.93 4.71 3.09
C ALA A 120 5.65 3.95 2.73
N PHE A 121 4.56 4.15 3.49
CA PHE A 121 3.29 3.47 3.21
C PHE A 121 2.72 3.77 1.82
N HIS A 122 3.09 4.90 1.22
CA HIS A 122 2.65 5.34 -0.09
C HIS A 122 3.62 4.96 -1.22
N ALA A 123 4.76 4.36 -0.90
CA ALA A 123 5.78 3.99 -1.89
C ALA A 123 5.26 3.09 -3.01
N ARG A 124 4.29 2.22 -2.68
CA ARG A 124 3.67 1.25 -3.60
C ARG A 124 2.54 1.82 -4.43
N MET A 125 2.31 3.14 -4.38
CA MET A 125 1.35 3.77 -5.28
C MET A 125 1.71 3.43 -6.74
N PRO A 126 0.74 3.04 -7.58
CA PRO A 126 0.99 2.72 -8.98
C PRO A 126 1.40 3.97 -9.77
N ARG A 127 2.12 3.79 -10.88
CA ARG A 127 2.58 4.88 -11.76
C ARG A 127 1.50 5.88 -12.14
N ARG A 128 0.28 5.38 -12.42
CA ARG A 128 -0.88 6.23 -12.75
C ARG A 128 -1.30 7.20 -11.63
N ALA A 129 -1.08 6.84 -10.37
CA ALA A 129 -1.48 7.65 -9.22
C ALA A 129 -0.38 8.62 -8.77
N HIS A 130 0.89 8.25 -8.97
CA HIS A 130 2.02 9.08 -8.53
C HIS A 130 2.64 9.98 -9.60
N THR A 131 2.32 9.78 -10.88
CA THR A 131 2.90 10.58 -11.97
C THR A 131 2.07 11.84 -12.21
N TYR A 132 2.70 13.02 -12.13
CA TYR A 132 2.08 14.25 -12.60
C TYR A 132 2.13 14.35 -14.13
N ALA A 133 1.09 14.93 -14.72
CA ALA A 133 1.01 15.17 -16.16
C ALA A 133 1.85 16.40 -16.59
N ILE A 134 3.17 16.30 -16.42
CA ILE A 134 4.17 17.29 -16.86
C ILE A 134 5.23 16.61 -17.74
N ASP A 135 6.13 17.40 -18.32
CA ASP A 135 7.25 16.87 -19.11
C ASP A 135 8.05 15.81 -18.33
N THR A 136 8.27 14.66 -18.97
CA THR A 136 8.87 13.48 -18.31
C THR A 136 10.34 13.67 -17.97
N GLU A 137 11.09 14.42 -18.79
CA GLU A 137 12.51 14.67 -18.53
C GLU A 137 12.68 15.65 -17.38
N VAL A 138 11.86 16.71 -17.36
CA VAL A 138 11.79 17.66 -16.23
C VAL A 138 11.40 16.93 -14.95
N ALA A 139 10.37 16.07 -15.01
CA ALA A 139 9.93 15.32 -13.84
C ALA A 139 11.02 14.40 -13.30
N ALA A 140 11.70 13.64 -14.16
CA ALA A 140 12.79 12.76 -13.77
C ALA A 140 13.96 13.53 -13.17
N LYS A 141 14.42 14.61 -13.84
CA LYS A 141 15.54 15.44 -13.39
C LYS A 141 15.31 16.05 -12.01
N HIS A 142 14.08 16.45 -11.72
CA HIS A 142 13.72 17.13 -10.47
C HIS A 142 13.01 16.21 -9.45
N ARG A 143 12.94 14.90 -9.73
CA ARG A 143 12.26 13.91 -8.88
C ARG A 143 10.80 14.29 -8.58
N ILE A 144 10.11 14.84 -9.56
CA ILE A 144 8.73 15.32 -9.42
C ILE A 144 7.77 14.15 -9.56
N ARG A 145 7.16 13.77 -8.45
CA ARG A 145 6.10 12.77 -8.35
C ARG A 145 5.30 12.97 -7.07
N ARG A 146 4.17 12.30 -6.96
CA ARG A 146 3.48 12.12 -5.68
C ARG A 146 4.31 11.21 -4.78
N TYR A 147 4.55 11.66 -3.55
CA TYR A 147 5.11 10.84 -2.48
C TYR A 147 4.04 10.51 -1.46
N GLY A 148 3.25 11.50 -1.04
CA GLY A 148 2.24 11.34 0.00
C GLY A 148 2.81 11.34 1.43
N PHE A 149 1.99 11.72 2.41
CA PHE A 149 2.37 11.80 3.82
C PHE A 149 1.23 11.36 4.73
N HIS A 150 1.52 11.29 6.03
CA HIS A 150 0.70 10.60 7.03
C HIS A 150 0.60 9.09 6.78
N GLY A 151 1.60 8.49 6.10
CA GLY A 151 1.62 7.07 5.79
C GLY A 151 1.48 6.18 7.02
N THR A 152 2.24 6.48 8.08
CA THR A 152 2.17 5.79 9.38
C THR A 152 0.76 5.82 9.99
N SER A 153 0.07 6.96 9.92
CA SER A 153 -1.29 7.10 10.42
C SER A 153 -2.28 6.31 9.58
N HIS A 154 -2.23 6.46 8.24
CA HIS A 154 -3.10 5.73 7.31
C HIS A 154 -2.95 4.21 7.46
N GLN A 155 -1.71 3.72 7.56
CA GLN A 155 -1.41 2.32 7.80
C GLN A 155 -1.97 1.84 9.14
N TYR A 156 -1.80 2.62 10.21
CA TYR A 156 -2.31 2.26 11.53
C TYR A 156 -3.84 2.15 11.54
N VAL A 157 -4.54 3.15 11.02
CA VAL A 157 -6.01 3.17 11.08
C VAL A 157 -6.66 2.19 10.13
N ALA A 158 -6.00 1.85 9.01
CA ALA A 158 -6.44 0.77 8.13
C ALA A 158 -6.35 -0.59 8.81
N ASN A 159 -5.25 -0.88 9.51
CA ASN A 159 -5.11 -2.10 10.31
C ASN A 159 -6.17 -2.18 11.42
N LYS A 160 -6.45 -1.06 12.11
CA LYS A 160 -7.50 -1.00 13.14
C LYS A 160 -8.90 -1.20 12.56
N ALA A 161 -9.18 -0.64 11.40
CA ALA A 161 -10.44 -0.86 10.70
C ALA A 161 -10.61 -2.33 10.30
N ALA A 162 -9.59 -2.96 9.71
CA ALA A 162 -9.61 -4.38 9.36
C ALA A 162 -9.87 -5.27 10.59
N GLN A 163 -9.16 -5.02 11.69
CA GLN A 163 -9.37 -5.71 12.97
C GLN A 163 -10.81 -5.56 13.49
N PHE A 164 -11.36 -4.35 13.47
CA PHE A 164 -12.72 -4.08 13.91
C PHE A 164 -13.77 -4.77 13.03
N LEU A 165 -13.56 -4.76 11.71
CA LEU A 165 -14.44 -5.41 10.73
C LEU A 165 -14.29 -6.93 10.71
N GLN A 166 -13.28 -7.48 11.40
CA GLN A 166 -12.93 -8.91 11.39
C GLN A 166 -12.73 -9.45 9.97
N ARG A 167 -12.14 -8.62 9.10
CA ARG A 167 -11.80 -8.96 7.72
C ARG A 167 -10.31 -8.71 7.50
N PRO A 168 -9.60 -9.57 6.77
CA PRO A 168 -8.23 -9.32 6.36
C PRO A 168 -8.09 -7.98 5.64
N LEU A 169 -7.01 -7.24 5.93
CA LEU A 169 -6.79 -5.92 5.33
C LEU A 169 -6.60 -6.01 3.80
N ASP A 170 -6.09 -7.13 3.31
CA ASP A 170 -5.91 -7.44 1.90
C ASP A 170 -7.19 -7.90 1.19
N GLU A 171 -8.33 -7.90 1.86
CA GLU A 171 -9.66 -8.10 1.27
C GLU A 171 -10.51 -6.82 1.29
N LEU A 172 -9.95 -5.69 1.70
CA LEU A 172 -10.67 -4.45 1.94
C LEU A 172 -10.26 -3.32 0.99
N ARG A 173 -11.25 -2.51 0.62
CA ARG A 173 -11.10 -1.17 0.04
C ARG A 173 -11.47 -0.13 1.08
N ILE A 174 -10.48 0.59 1.60
CA ILE A 174 -10.62 1.56 2.67
C ILE A 174 -10.25 2.95 2.15
N ILE A 175 -11.11 3.93 2.41
CA ILE A 175 -10.76 5.35 2.30
C ILE A 175 -10.45 5.86 3.70
N SER A 176 -9.20 6.17 3.99
CA SER A 176 -8.82 6.76 5.28
C SER A 176 -8.66 8.28 5.16
N LEU A 177 -9.20 9.00 6.14
CA LEU A 177 -9.22 10.45 6.22
C LEU A 177 -8.53 10.86 7.51
N HIS A 178 -7.26 11.23 7.41
CA HIS A 178 -6.52 11.85 8.50
C HIS A 178 -6.84 13.34 8.50
N LEU A 179 -7.69 13.77 9.42
CA LEU A 179 -8.17 15.16 9.51
C LEU A 179 -7.59 15.81 10.76
N GLY A 180 -6.52 16.58 10.61
CA GLY A 180 -5.90 17.36 11.67
C GLY A 180 -5.53 18.76 11.18
N ASN A 181 -4.54 19.39 11.82
CA ASN A 181 -4.01 20.67 11.34
C ASN A 181 -3.34 20.53 9.96
N GLY A 182 -2.71 19.38 9.71
CA GLY A 182 -2.50 18.85 8.37
C GLY A 182 -3.56 17.79 8.10
N ALA A 183 -4.05 17.71 6.86
CA ALA A 183 -5.10 16.76 6.51
C ALA A 183 -4.76 16.03 5.20
N SER A 184 -4.95 14.72 5.17
CA SER A 184 -4.84 13.94 3.93
C SER A 184 -5.87 12.82 3.86
N ALA A 185 -6.27 12.48 2.64
CA ALA A 185 -7.04 11.29 2.33
C ALA A 185 -6.11 10.24 1.71
N CYS A 186 -6.39 8.95 1.92
CA CYS A 186 -5.67 7.84 1.29
C CYS A 186 -6.68 6.80 0.80
N ALA A 187 -6.47 6.31 -0.43
CA ALA A 187 -7.14 5.14 -0.97
C ALA A 187 -6.27 3.92 -0.65
N ILE A 188 -6.84 2.95 0.06
CA ILE A 188 -6.15 1.75 0.48
C ILE A 188 -6.91 0.56 -0.10
N GLU A 189 -6.28 -0.16 -1.01
CA GLU A 189 -6.86 -1.33 -1.66
C GLU A 189 -5.93 -2.52 -1.47
N LEU A 190 -6.49 -3.64 -0.99
CA LEU A 190 -5.76 -4.87 -0.73
C LEU A 190 -4.54 -4.62 0.19
N GLY A 191 -4.74 -3.79 1.22
CA GLY A 191 -3.74 -3.42 2.21
C GLY A 191 -2.62 -2.49 1.76
N HIS A 192 -2.71 -1.93 0.56
CA HIS A 192 -1.71 -1.00 0.02
C HIS A 192 -2.31 0.36 -0.27
N SER A 193 -1.54 1.42 -0.05
CA SER A 193 -1.92 2.75 -0.51
C SER A 193 -1.83 2.80 -2.04
N THR A 194 -2.98 2.93 -2.70
CA THR A 194 -3.11 3.02 -4.15
C THR A 194 -3.29 4.45 -4.64
N ASP A 195 -3.67 5.37 -3.74
CA ASP A 195 -3.70 6.81 -3.99
C ASP A 195 -3.63 7.60 -2.65
N THR A 196 -3.19 8.86 -2.69
CA THR A 196 -3.11 9.73 -1.50
C THR A 196 -3.17 11.20 -1.88
N SER A 197 -3.85 12.01 -1.06
CA SER A 197 -4.21 13.37 -1.49
C SER A 197 -3.04 14.34 -1.48
N MET A 198 -2.06 14.10 -0.60
CA MET A 198 -0.85 14.89 -0.58
C MET A 198 0.08 14.49 -1.71
N GLY A 199 0.85 15.46 -2.16
CA GLY A 199 1.58 15.41 -3.41
C GLY A 199 3.05 15.05 -3.27
N MET A 200 3.85 15.80 -4.03
CA MET A 200 5.29 15.88 -3.81
C MET A 200 5.60 16.51 -2.45
N THR A 201 4.72 17.41 -2.00
CA THR A 201 4.82 18.09 -0.71
C THR A 201 3.51 17.94 0.07
N PRO A 202 3.50 18.24 1.37
CA PRO A 202 2.28 18.21 2.20
C PRO A 202 1.27 19.32 1.89
N LEU A 203 1.41 20.06 0.78
CA LEU A 203 0.55 21.19 0.41
C LEU A 203 -0.65 20.78 -0.45
N GLU A 204 -0.48 19.82 -1.36
CA GLU A 204 -1.56 19.35 -2.24
C GLU A 204 -2.67 18.63 -1.45
N GLY A 205 -3.90 18.66 -1.98
CA GLY A 205 -5.00 17.87 -1.49
C GLY A 205 -6.02 18.64 -0.70
N LEU A 206 -6.25 18.18 0.52
CA LEU A 206 -7.30 18.73 1.38
C LEU A 206 -6.98 20.16 1.82
N VAL A 207 -8.05 20.92 2.09
CA VAL A 207 -7.92 22.17 2.85
C VAL A 207 -7.43 21.81 4.26
N MET A 208 -6.46 22.57 4.78
CA MET A 208 -5.86 22.29 6.10
C MET A 208 -5.97 23.53 7.00
N GLY A 209 -5.32 23.50 8.16
CA GLY A 209 -5.37 24.63 9.10
C GLY A 209 -4.85 25.94 8.48
N THR A 210 -3.66 25.89 7.89
CA THR A 210 -3.02 27.05 7.23
C THR A 210 -2.59 26.80 5.80
N ARG A 211 -2.71 25.55 5.33
CA ARG A 211 -2.33 25.17 3.96
C ARG A 211 -3.52 25.21 3.02
N ALA A 212 -3.27 25.66 1.80
CA ALA A 212 -4.32 25.88 0.80
C ALA A 212 -5.01 24.58 0.34
N GLY A 213 -4.27 23.47 0.23
CA GLY A 213 -4.74 22.30 -0.50
C GLY A 213 -4.62 22.51 -2.01
N ASP A 214 -5.49 21.86 -2.79
CA ASP A 214 -5.52 22.05 -4.24
C ASP A 214 -5.81 23.51 -4.64
N VAL A 215 -4.90 24.09 -5.43
CA VAL A 215 -5.05 25.40 -6.06
C VAL A 215 -4.66 25.26 -7.54
N ASP A 216 -5.36 25.99 -8.42
CA ASP A 216 -4.99 26.06 -9.83
C ASP A 216 -3.58 26.65 -10.00
N ALA A 217 -2.71 25.93 -10.71
CA ALA A 217 -1.36 26.38 -11.02
C ALA A 217 -1.36 27.72 -11.80
N GLY A 218 -2.39 27.99 -12.61
CA GLY A 218 -2.56 29.27 -13.30
C GLY A 218 -2.68 30.47 -12.36
N VAL A 219 -3.28 30.28 -11.18
CA VAL A 219 -3.34 31.32 -10.13
C VAL A 219 -1.95 31.62 -9.58
N LEU A 220 -1.12 30.58 -9.41
CA LEU A 220 0.26 30.76 -8.93
C LEU A 220 1.11 31.54 -9.94
N LEU A 221 0.99 31.19 -11.22
CA LEU A 221 1.66 31.91 -12.30
C LEU A 221 1.16 33.35 -12.45
N HIS A 222 -0.14 33.59 -12.19
CA HIS A 222 -0.69 34.93 -12.18
C HIS A 222 -0.09 35.78 -11.05
N LEU A 223 -0.04 35.25 -9.83
CA LEU A 223 0.54 35.95 -8.68
C LEU A 223 2.02 36.28 -8.91
N LEU A 224 2.83 35.33 -9.40
CA LEU A 224 4.25 35.56 -9.70
C LEU A 224 4.50 36.64 -10.76
N ARG A 225 3.52 36.95 -11.61
CA ARG A 225 3.63 38.02 -12.61
C ARG A 225 3.20 39.39 -12.08
N GLN A 226 2.52 39.44 -10.93
CA GLN A 226 2.13 40.68 -10.27
C GLN A 226 3.29 41.23 -9.44
N GLU A 227 3.32 42.55 -9.25
CA GLU A 227 4.32 43.20 -8.41
C GLU A 227 4.19 42.73 -6.96
N GLY A 228 5.30 42.27 -6.36
CA GLY A 228 5.39 41.92 -4.93
C GLY A 228 5.24 40.44 -4.57
N PHE A 229 4.97 39.54 -5.52
CA PHE A 229 4.99 38.10 -5.29
C PHE A 229 6.21 37.43 -5.94
N ASP A 230 6.93 36.65 -5.14
CA ASP A 230 8.04 35.79 -5.50
C ASP A 230 7.82 34.37 -4.93
N SER A 231 8.80 33.48 -5.08
CA SER A 231 8.67 32.11 -4.58
C SER A 231 8.51 32.01 -3.07
N GLU A 232 9.14 32.90 -2.29
CA GLU A 232 9.12 32.85 -0.82
C GLU A 232 7.79 33.37 -0.27
N THR A 233 7.33 34.51 -0.77
CA THR A 233 6.02 35.08 -0.43
C THR A 233 4.88 34.17 -0.86
N LEU A 234 5.01 33.49 -2.00
CA LEU A 234 4.03 32.49 -2.44
C LEU A 234 4.03 31.25 -1.55
N ASP A 235 5.20 30.72 -1.15
CA ASP A 235 5.27 29.63 -0.17
C ASP A 235 4.61 30.04 1.16
N GLN A 236 4.92 31.24 1.66
CA GLN A 236 4.32 31.76 2.88
C GLN A 236 2.79 31.87 2.77
N LEU A 237 2.29 32.40 1.65
CA LEU A 237 0.85 32.48 1.38
C LEU A 237 0.21 31.09 1.45
N LEU A 238 0.75 30.14 0.68
CA LEU A 238 0.14 28.82 0.51
C LEU A 238 0.28 27.91 1.74
N ASN A 239 1.39 28.00 2.49
CA ASN A 239 1.65 27.13 3.64
C ASN A 239 1.20 27.71 4.99
N LYS A 240 1.17 29.04 5.15
CA LYS A 240 1.00 29.69 6.48
C LYS A 240 -0.18 30.67 6.56
N GLN A 241 -0.68 31.18 5.45
CA GLN A 241 -1.72 32.21 5.42
C GLN A 241 -3.01 31.77 4.71
N SER A 242 -3.06 30.53 4.20
CA SER A 242 -4.21 29.97 3.48
C SER A 242 -5.03 29.04 4.38
N GLY A 243 -5.79 28.11 3.77
CA GLY A 243 -6.56 27.10 4.49
C GLY A 243 -7.71 27.67 5.29
N LEU A 244 -8.05 26.99 6.39
CA LEU A 244 -9.09 27.43 7.33
C LEU A 244 -8.82 28.82 7.89
N LYS A 245 -7.54 29.12 8.21
CA LYS A 245 -7.12 30.45 8.70
C LYS A 245 -7.39 31.54 7.66
N GLY A 246 -6.90 31.35 6.44
CA GLY A 246 -7.05 32.33 5.36
C GLY A 246 -8.52 32.58 4.99
N LEU A 247 -9.33 31.51 4.91
CA LEU A 247 -10.74 31.62 4.54
C LEU A 247 -11.61 32.22 5.64
N SER A 248 -11.36 31.88 6.90
CA SER A 248 -12.13 32.40 8.03
C SER A 248 -11.72 33.82 8.43
N GLY A 249 -10.46 34.20 8.18
CA GLY A 249 -9.86 35.43 8.72
C GLY A 249 -9.64 35.40 10.24
N LEU A 250 -9.72 34.22 10.86
CA LEU A 250 -9.64 34.02 12.31
C LEU A 250 -8.36 33.25 12.67
N THR A 251 -8.51 31.97 12.95
CA THR A 251 -7.48 31.04 13.45
C THR A 251 -7.39 29.81 12.54
N ASN A 252 -6.41 28.94 12.76
CA ASN A 252 -6.38 27.60 12.18
C ASN A 252 -7.06 26.53 13.07
N ASP A 253 -7.55 26.89 14.25
CA ASP A 253 -8.28 25.98 15.14
C ASP A 253 -9.75 25.85 14.72
N LEU A 254 -10.11 24.67 14.22
CA LEU A 254 -11.46 24.38 13.74
C LEU A 254 -12.53 24.54 14.83
N ARG A 255 -12.20 24.33 16.11
CA ARG A 255 -13.17 24.46 17.22
C ARG A 255 -13.64 25.89 17.36
N GLU A 256 -12.72 26.85 17.28
CA GLU A 256 -13.07 28.26 17.32
C GLU A 256 -13.82 28.69 16.06
N ILE A 257 -13.45 28.16 14.89
CA ILE A 257 -14.17 28.43 13.63
C ILE A 257 -15.60 27.89 13.71
N GLU A 258 -15.82 26.68 14.23
CA GLU A 258 -17.16 26.11 14.44
C GLU A 258 -18.01 26.96 15.37
N LYS A 259 -17.43 27.49 16.45
CA LYS A 259 -18.10 28.42 17.36
C LYS A 259 -18.56 29.69 16.64
N HIS A 260 -17.65 30.38 15.95
CA HIS A 260 -17.99 31.61 15.22
C HIS A 260 -18.99 31.37 14.09
N ALA A 261 -18.91 30.21 13.42
CA ALA A 261 -19.89 29.82 12.42
C ALA A 261 -21.29 29.62 13.04
N GLY A 262 -21.37 29.09 14.26
CA GLY A 262 -22.60 28.98 15.06
C GLY A 262 -23.17 30.34 15.49
N GLU A 263 -22.31 31.33 15.69
CA GLU A 263 -22.67 32.73 16.01
C GLU A 263 -23.05 33.55 14.76
N GLY A 264 -23.03 32.95 13.57
CA GLY A 264 -23.46 33.58 12.32
C GLY A 264 -22.35 34.21 11.49
N ASN A 265 -21.07 33.95 11.78
CA ASN A 265 -19.95 34.45 10.96
C ASN A 265 -19.90 33.71 9.60
N ASP A 266 -20.15 34.46 8.52
CA ASP A 266 -20.23 33.88 7.16
C ASP A 266 -18.87 33.39 6.63
N HIS A 267 -17.75 34.04 6.99
CA HIS A 267 -16.42 33.60 6.61
C HIS A 267 -16.05 32.26 7.26
N ALA A 268 -16.39 32.09 8.55
CA ALA A 268 -16.20 30.83 9.27
C ALA A 268 -17.06 29.70 8.65
N ARG A 269 -18.32 30.00 8.30
CA ARG A 269 -19.22 29.05 7.62
C ARG A 269 -18.67 28.67 6.24
N LEU A 270 -18.16 29.63 5.47
CA LEU A 270 -17.54 29.39 4.18
C LEU A 270 -16.31 28.49 4.32
N ALA A 271 -15.42 28.78 5.27
CA ALA A 271 -14.22 27.98 5.52
C ALA A 271 -14.56 26.51 5.79
N ILE A 272 -15.53 26.25 6.66
CA ILE A 272 -16.04 24.90 6.95
C ILE A 272 -16.62 24.24 5.70
N ASN A 273 -17.46 24.95 4.95
CA ASN A 273 -18.11 24.39 3.77
C ASN A 273 -17.10 24.01 2.67
N VAL A 274 -16.07 24.84 2.44
CA VAL A 274 -15.00 24.55 1.48
C VAL A 274 -14.17 23.35 1.94
N PHE A 275 -13.82 23.26 3.23
CA PHE A 275 -13.14 22.09 3.81
C PHE A 275 -13.95 20.80 3.59
N VAL A 276 -15.22 20.78 4.02
CA VAL A 276 -16.13 19.64 3.86
C VAL A 276 -16.29 19.24 2.41
N HIS A 277 -16.47 20.22 1.51
CA HIS A 277 -16.59 19.97 0.08
C HIS A 277 -15.35 19.28 -0.49
N ARG A 278 -14.15 19.73 -0.11
CA ARG A 278 -12.88 19.14 -0.57
C ARG A 278 -12.74 17.70 -0.10
N VAL A 279 -13.02 17.43 1.19
CA VAL A 279 -12.99 16.06 1.74
C VAL A 279 -13.96 15.14 1.00
N ARG A 280 -15.20 15.61 0.75
CA ARG A 280 -16.20 14.83 0.01
C ARG A 280 -15.77 14.48 -1.41
N LYS A 281 -15.14 15.43 -2.12
CA LYS A 281 -14.60 15.18 -3.46
C LYS A 281 -13.57 14.07 -3.44
N TYR A 282 -12.66 14.06 -2.48
CA TYR A 282 -11.64 13.01 -2.34
C TYR A 282 -12.25 11.64 -2.02
N ILE A 283 -13.27 11.57 -1.16
CA ILE A 283 -14.00 10.30 -0.93
C ILE A 283 -14.59 9.77 -2.24
N GLY A 284 -15.26 10.62 -3.01
CA GLY A 284 -15.85 10.22 -4.29
C GLY A 284 -14.80 9.79 -5.32
N ALA A 285 -13.71 10.55 -5.44
CA ALA A 285 -12.60 10.23 -6.33
C ALA A 285 -11.96 8.89 -5.98
N TYR A 286 -11.67 8.66 -4.69
CA TYR A 286 -11.01 7.44 -4.24
C TYR A 286 -11.91 6.21 -4.31
N ALA A 287 -13.20 6.35 -4.06
CA ALA A 287 -14.16 5.29 -4.33
C ALA A 287 -14.20 4.94 -5.82
N ALA A 288 -14.11 5.93 -6.71
CA ALA A 288 -14.13 5.72 -8.16
C ALA A 288 -12.86 5.01 -8.66
N VAL A 289 -11.66 5.42 -8.23
CA VAL A 289 -10.41 4.82 -8.70
C VAL A 289 -10.18 3.39 -8.19
N MET A 290 -10.74 3.04 -7.01
CA MET A 290 -10.73 1.66 -6.48
C MET A 290 -11.88 0.78 -7.01
N GLY A 291 -12.83 1.36 -7.76
CA GLY A 291 -14.01 0.63 -8.24
C GLY A 291 -14.98 0.18 -7.12
N GLY A 292 -14.91 0.80 -5.94
CA GLY A 292 -15.72 0.46 -4.77
C GLY A 292 -15.10 0.93 -3.46
N VAL A 293 -15.84 0.78 -2.37
CA VAL A 293 -15.38 1.08 -1.01
C VAL A 293 -16.10 0.17 -0.02
N ASP A 294 -15.35 -0.48 0.87
CA ASP A 294 -15.89 -1.27 1.98
C ASP A 294 -16.04 -0.41 3.24
N ALA A 295 -15.07 0.47 3.48
CA ALA A 295 -15.05 1.32 4.67
C ALA A 295 -14.50 2.73 4.43
N ILE A 296 -15.09 3.70 5.12
CA ILE A 296 -14.54 5.05 5.27
C ILE A 296 -14.06 5.19 6.72
N VAL A 297 -12.77 5.45 6.89
CA VAL A 297 -12.13 5.60 8.20
C VAL A 297 -11.80 7.07 8.41
N ILE A 298 -12.26 7.64 9.52
CA ILE A 298 -12.01 9.04 9.88
C ILE A 298 -11.15 9.06 11.14
N THR A 299 -10.04 9.80 11.09
CA THR A 299 -9.05 9.89 12.18
C THR A 299 -8.43 11.28 12.27
N GLY A 300 -7.48 11.49 13.17
CA GLY A 300 -6.81 12.76 13.40
C GLY A 300 -7.65 13.70 14.28
N GLY A 301 -7.03 14.77 14.78
CA GLY A 301 -7.64 15.61 15.81
C GLY A 301 -9.04 16.15 15.47
N VAL A 302 -9.33 16.49 14.22
CA VAL A 302 -10.68 16.88 13.77
C VAL A 302 -11.58 15.66 13.60
N GLY A 303 -11.07 14.62 12.95
CA GLY A 303 -11.83 13.42 12.64
C GLY A 303 -12.30 12.65 13.86
N GLU A 304 -11.46 12.59 14.89
CA GLU A 304 -11.73 11.90 16.15
C GLU A 304 -12.71 12.68 17.04
N ASN A 305 -12.61 14.02 17.07
CA ASN A 305 -13.28 14.82 18.09
C ASN A 305 -14.48 15.64 17.60
N SER A 306 -14.60 15.95 16.29
CA SER A 306 -15.70 16.78 15.79
C SER A 306 -16.81 15.94 15.14
N ALA A 307 -17.82 15.58 15.95
CA ALA A 307 -19.03 14.92 15.47
C ALA A 307 -19.76 15.76 14.39
N SER A 308 -19.78 17.09 14.56
CA SER A 308 -20.31 18.05 13.59
C SER A 308 -19.60 17.91 12.23
N MET A 309 -18.27 17.86 12.23
CA MET A 309 -17.50 17.77 10.99
C MET A 309 -17.68 16.41 10.31
N ARG A 310 -17.68 15.31 11.07
CA ARG A 310 -17.98 13.96 10.55
C ARG A 310 -19.35 13.93 9.87
N ARG A 311 -20.39 14.44 10.54
CA ARG A 311 -21.75 14.57 9.98
C ARG A 311 -21.73 15.35 8.67
N ARG A 312 -21.12 16.54 8.68
CA ARG A 312 -21.05 17.41 7.49
C ARG A 312 -20.32 16.71 6.36
N ILE A 313 -19.23 16.00 6.60
CA ILE A 313 -18.51 15.25 5.57
C ILE A 313 -19.38 14.13 5.00
N LEU A 314 -19.95 13.28 5.86
CA LEU A 314 -20.57 12.01 5.47
C LEU A 314 -21.99 12.11 4.92
N GLN A 315 -22.62 13.28 5.05
CA GLN A 315 -23.87 13.57 4.38
C GLN A 315 -23.78 13.36 2.86
N ARG A 316 -24.82 12.75 2.29
CA ARG A 316 -25.02 12.50 0.85
C ARG A 316 -24.25 11.34 0.22
N PHE A 317 -23.64 10.44 1.00
CA PHE A 317 -23.02 9.20 0.47
C PHE A 317 -23.96 7.99 0.38
N GLY A 318 -25.28 8.19 0.46
CA GLY A 318 -26.27 7.11 0.31
C GLY A 318 -26.15 6.36 -1.02
N PHE A 319 -25.74 7.03 -2.10
CA PHE A 319 -25.49 6.40 -3.40
C PHE A 319 -24.31 5.43 -3.39
N LEU A 320 -23.33 5.63 -2.51
CA LEU A 320 -22.24 4.67 -2.26
C LEU A 320 -22.69 3.53 -1.35
N GLY A 321 -23.86 3.64 -0.69
CA GLY A 321 -24.34 2.67 0.29
C GLY A 321 -23.98 3.00 1.74
N VAL A 322 -23.57 4.25 2.03
CA VAL A 322 -23.39 4.73 3.40
C VAL A 322 -24.74 5.07 4.02
N LEU A 323 -25.10 4.34 5.07
CA LEU A 323 -26.21 4.66 5.97
C LEU A 323 -25.61 5.20 7.28
N PHE A 324 -25.53 6.53 7.38
CA PHE A 324 -24.93 7.22 8.52
C PHE A 324 -25.84 7.15 9.75
N ASP A 325 -25.25 6.91 10.92
CA ASP A 325 -25.97 6.85 12.20
C ASP A 325 -25.61 8.10 13.02
N GLU A 326 -26.58 9.02 13.11
CA GLU A 326 -26.37 10.33 13.73
C GLU A 326 -26.16 10.22 15.25
N ASP A 327 -26.88 9.32 15.91
CA ASP A 327 -26.79 9.12 17.36
C ASP A 327 -25.45 8.49 17.72
N ARG A 328 -25.04 7.41 17.03
CA ARG A 328 -23.70 6.83 17.20
C ARG A 328 -22.59 7.83 16.92
N ASN A 329 -22.76 8.69 15.91
CA ASN A 329 -21.77 9.73 15.61
C ASN A 329 -21.67 10.79 16.72
N HIS A 330 -22.79 11.17 17.32
CA HIS A 330 -22.85 12.12 18.43
C HIS A 330 -22.18 11.54 19.68
N ASP A 331 -22.49 10.28 19.99
CA ASP A 331 -22.02 9.58 21.20
C ASP A 331 -20.59 9.01 21.05
N ALA A 332 -20.04 9.00 19.83
CA ALA A 332 -18.73 8.44 19.54
C ALA A 332 -17.62 9.10 20.38
N THR A 333 -17.12 8.34 21.35
CA THR A 333 -16.00 8.72 22.22
C THR A 333 -14.86 7.74 21.98
N LEU A 334 -13.71 8.26 21.53
CA LEU A 334 -12.53 7.46 21.26
C LEU A 334 -11.57 7.53 22.45
N SER A 335 -10.97 6.39 22.79
CA SER A 335 -9.95 6.28 23.83
C SER A 335 -8.99 5.15 23.50
N VAL A 336 -7.93 5.00 24.31
CA VAL A 336 -7.00 3.88 24.16
C VAL A 336 -7.71 2.53 24.30
N ASP A 337 -8.72 2.45 25.18
CA ASP A 337 -9.52 1.25 25.41
C ASP A 337 -10.59 1.02 24.32
N THR A 338 -11.10 2.10 23.72
CA THR A 338 -12.06 2.06 22.61
C THR A 338 -11.52 2.88 21.43
N PRO A 339 -10.52 2.35 20.70
CA PRO A 339 -9.83 3.11 19.66
C PRO A 339 -10.60 3.15 18.33
N VAL A 340 -11.71 2.40 18.21
CA VAL A 340 -12.55 2.34 17.01
C VAL A 340 -14.01 2.41 17.42
N VAL A 341 -14.77 3.32 16.81
CA VAL A 341 -16.22 3.43 16.95
C VAL A 341 -16.86 3.44 15.57
N ARG A 342 -17.85 2.57 15.36
CA ARG A 342 -18.68 2.59 14.16
C ARG A 342 -19.72 3.71 14.26
N ILE A 343 -19.77 4.56 13.23
CA ILE A 343 -20.71 5.69 13.10
C ILE A 343 -21.65 5.55 11.89
N SER A 344 -21.69 4.36 11.29
CA SER A 344 -22.72 3.94 10.35
C SER A 344 -23.71 2.98 11.02
N SER A 345 -24.89 2.84 10.42
CA SER A 345 -25.83 1.77 10.75
C SER A 345 -25.23 0.40 10.46
N ASP A 346 -25.70 -0.63 11.16
CA ASP A 346 -25.30 -2.03 10.94
C ASP A 346 -25.70 -2.51 9.53
N SER A 347 -26.76 -1.94 8.97
CA SER A 347 -27.27 -2.21 7.63
C SER A 347 -26.53 -1.45 6.51
N SER A 348 -25.58 -0.58 6.86
CA SER A 348 -24.79 0.17 5.88
C SER A 348 -23.93 -0.78 5.04
N ARG A 349 -23.99 -0.67 3.71
CA ARG A 349 -23.10 -1.47 2.82
C ARG A 349 -21.64 -1.03 2.94
N VAL A 350 -21.45 0.27 3.14
CA VAL A 350 -20.13 0.87 3.40
C VAL A 350 -20.05 1.22 4.88
N GLN A 351 -19.12 0.62 5.60
CA GLN A 351 -18.95 0.90 7.02
C GLN A 351 -18.27 2.24 7.21
N VAL A 352 -18.66 3.01 8.22
CA VAL A 352 -17.97 4.25 8.57
C VAL A 352 -17.47 4.16 10.00
N LEU A 353 -16.16 4.35 10.16
CA LEU A 353 -15.47 4.18 11.44
C LEU A 353 -14.76 5.47 11.82
N ALA A 354 -14.97 5.95 13.05
CA ALA A 354 -14.07 6.87 13.70
C ALA A 354 -12.96 6.05 14.38
N VAL A 355 -11.70 6.38 14.14
CA VAL A 355 -10.55 5.63 14.65
C VAL A 355 -9.55 6.59 15.27
N GLN A 356 -9.11 6.32 16.50
CA GLN A 356 -8.02 7.04 17.13
C GLN A 356 -6.70 6.64 16.48
N THR A 357 -5.98 7.55 15.84
CA THR A 357 -4.65 7.24 15.31
C THR A 357 -3.62 7.17 16.43
N ASN A 358 -2.62 6.30 16.29
CA ASN A 358 -1.47 6.26 17.19
C ASN A 358 -0.19 6.00 16.38
N GLU A 359 0.37 7.09 15.84
CA GLU A 359 1.58 7.05 15.01
C GLU A 359 2.77 6.52 15.82
N GLU A 360 2.91 6.94 17.08
CA GLU A 360 4.00 6.52 17.95
C GLU A 360 3.98 5.01 18.21
N LEU A 361 2.82 4.41 18.49
CA LEU A 361 2.70 2.96 18.65
C LEU A 361 3.03 2.22 17.35
N MET A 362 2.66 2.77 16.19
CA MET A 362 3.01 2.16 14.90
C MET A 362 4.51 2.18 14.66
N ILE A 363 5.18 3.29 14.96
CA ILE A 363 6.65 3.42 14.89
C ILE A 363 7.31 2.41 15.84
N ALA A 364 6.80 2.29 17.07
CA ALA A 364 7.33 1.35 18.05
C ALA A 364 7.27 -0.10 17.57
N LYS A 365 6.15 -0.50 16.95
CA LYS A 365 5.98 -1.85 16.38
C LYS A 365 6.93 -2.11 15.22
N GLN A 366 7.01 -1.20 14.24
CA GLN A 366 7.94 -1.34 13.12
C GLN A 366 9.40 -1.40 13.60
N THR A 367 9.75 -0.60 14.60
CA THR A 367 11.09 -0.60 15.21
C THR A 367 11.40 -1.94 15.87
N ALA A 368 10.47 -2.49 16.65
CA ALA A 368 10.67 -3.80 17.29
C ALA A 368 10.82 -4.94 16.27
N ASP A 369 10.03 -4.89 15.18
CA ASP A 369 10.09 -5.89 14.11
C ASP A 369 11.44 -5.86 13.37
N ILE A 370 12.03 -4.68 13.17
CA ILE A 370 13.33 -4.52 12.51
C ILE A 370 14.47 -4.86 13.48
N ALA A 371 14.48 -4.27 14.67
CA ALA A 371 15.53 -4.48 15.68
C ALA A 371 15.58 -5.94 16.19
N GLY A 372 14.46 -6.67 16.13
CA GLY A 372 14.37 -8.07 16.51
C GLY A 372 14.91 -9.07 15.46
N LYS A 373 15.20 -8.64 14.23
CA LYS A 373 15.71 -9.51 13.14
C LYS A 373 17.22 -9.37 13.00
N ARG A 374 17.98 -10.43 13.32
CA ARG A 374 19.38 -10.58 12.86
C ARG A 374 19.38 -10.82 11.35
N VAL A 375 20.13 -10.02 10.61
CA VAL A 375 20.23 -10.05 9.15
C VAL A 375 21.45 -10.86 8.72
N ASP A 376 21.23 -12.00 8.05
CA ASP A 376 22.25 -12.76 7.30
C ASP A 376 22.14 -12.39 5.81
N VAL A 377 23.21 -11.86 5.23
CA VAL A 377 23.28 -11.49 3.80
C VAL A 377 23.31 -12.74 2.93
N ILE A 378 22.22 -13.06 2.22
CA ILE A 378 22.15 -14.14 1.22
C ILE A 378 22.21 -13.54 -0.18
N ARG A 379 23.15 -14.00 -1.01
CA ARG A 379 23.27 -13.61 -2.43
C ARG A 379 22.18 -14.33 -3.23
N VAL A 380 21.28 -13.57 -3.85
CA VAL A 380 20.08 -14.10 -4.50
C VAL A 380 20.37 -14.61 -5.92
N LYS A 381 19.69 -15.69 -6.35
CA LYS A 381 19.77 -16.26 -7.71
C LYS A 381 18.89 -15.48 -8.69
N SER A 382 19.11 -15.62 -10.00
CA SER A 382 18.13 -15.16 -11.00
C SER A 382 16.95 -16.14 -11.11
N ILE A 383 15.77 -15.67 -11.51
CA ILE A 383 14.52 -16.42 -11.57
C ILE A 383 14.27 -16.89 -13.01
N PRO A 384 14.29 -18.21 -13.28
CA PRO A 384 13.97 -18.73 -14.61
C PRO A 384 12.53 -18.45 -15.01
N ILE A 385 12.29 -18.09 -16.27
CA ILE A 385 10.96 -17.77 -16.79
C ILE A 385 10.47 -18.89 -17.72
N ALA A 386 9.34 -19.47 -17.35
CA ALA A 386 8.61 -20.48 -18.11
C ALA A 386 7.35 -19.89 -18.76
N VAL A 387 7.33 -19.96 -20.09
CA VAL A 387 6.12 -19.66 -20.86
C VAL A 387 5.20 -20.86 -20.84
N SER A 388 4.06 -20.71 -20.16
CA SER A 388 3.04 -21.74 -20.03
C SER A 388 2.09 -21.65 -21.22
N ALA A 389 2.18 -22.66 -22.09
CA ALA A 389 1.19 -22.84 -23.15
C ALA A 389 -0.15 -23.32 -22.57
N ARG A 390 -1.22 -23.17 -23.35
CA ARG A 390 -2.55 -23.69 -23.00
C ARG A 390 -2.48 -25.18 -22.63
N HIS A 391 -3.09 -25.52 -21.51
CA HIS A 391 -3.07 -26.87 -20.97
C HIS A 391 -4.24 -27.08 -20.03
N LEU A 392 -4.43 -28.32 -19.58
CA LEU A 392 -5.47 -28.65 -18.61
C LEU A 392 -4.97 -29.60 -17.53
N HIS A 393 -5.63 -29.54 -16.38
CA HIS A 393 -5.55 -30.49 -15.28
C HIS A 393 -6.94 -31.07 -15.08
N LEU A 394 -7.04 -32.39 -14.94
CA LEU A 394 -8.31 -33.08 -14.79
C LEU A 394 -8.42 -33.80 -13.45
N ASP A 395 -9.64 -33.96 -12.98
CA ASP A 395 -9.97 -34.95 -11.97
C ASP A 395 -10.12 -36.35 -12.58
N LYS A 396 -10.27 -37.35 -11.71
CA LYS A 396 -10.34 -38.76 -12.12
C LYS A 396 -11.60 -39.09 -12.92
N GLU A 397 -12.74 -38.49 -12.57
CA GLU A 397 -14.02 -38.76 -13.22
C GLU A 397 -14.04 -38.19 -14.65
N THR A 398 -13.57 -36.96 -14.80
CA THR A 398 -13.49 -36.27 -16.08
C THR A 398 -12.45 -36.93 -16.98
N PHE A 399 -11.31 -37.35 -16.43
CA PHE A 399 -10.33 -38.13 -17.20
C PHE A 399 -10.94 -39.44 -17.73
N ALA A 400 -11.63 -40.19 -16.87
CA ALA A 400 -12.30 -41.43 -17.26
C ALA A 400 -13.37 -41.22 -18.34
N ALA A 401 -14.15 -40.14 -18.26
CA ALA A 401 -15.15 -39.79 -19.27
C ALA A 401 -14.55 -39.46 -20.63
N LEU A 402 -13.36 -38.84 -20.65
CA LEU A 402 -12.70 -38.41 -21.88
C LEU A 402 -11.82 -39.51 -22.52
N PHE A 403 -11.22 -40.39 -21.70
CA PHE A 403 -10.20 -41.36 -22.14
C PHE A 403 -10.54 -42.83 -21.84
N GLY A 404 -11.51 -43.12 -20.98
CA GLY A 404 -12.01 -44.46 -20.61
C GLY A 404 -11.82 -44.79 -19.12
N GLU A 405 -12.71 -45.61 -18.55
CA GLU A 405 -12.74 -45.90 -17.09
C GLU A 405 -11.47 -46.57 -16.54
N GLU A 406 -10.79 -47.39 -17.36
CA GLU A 406 -9.55 -48.07 -16.98
C GLU A 406 -8.28 -47.32 -17.47
N ALA A 407 -8.43 -46.16 -18.10
CA ALA A 407 -7.29 -45.40 -18.58
C ALA A 407 -6.57 -44.72 -17.40
N GLU A 408 -5.24 -44.64 -17.50
CA GLU A 408 -4.40 -43.83 -16.62
C GLU A 408 -3.62 -42.80 -17.45
N PRO A 409 -3.31 -41.60 -16.91
CA PRO A 409 -2.54 -40.61 -17.63
C PRO A 409 -1.15 -41.13 -18.02
N THR A 410 -0.85 -41.10 -19.32
CA THR A 410 0.42 -41.62 -19.86
C THR A 410 1.49 -40.54 -19.78
N ARG A 411 2.55 -40.77 -19.00
CA ARG A 411 3.65 -39.81 -18.82
C ARG A 411 4.45 -39.63 -20.12
N TYR A 412 4.42 -38.43 -20.69
CA TYR A 412 5.15 -38.07 -21.91
C TYR A 412 6.48 -37.39 -21.62
N LYS A 413 6.47 -36.33 -20.79
CA LYS A 413 7.68 -35.57 -20.45
C LYS A 413 7.56 -34.90 -19.08
N ASP A 414 8.65 -34.89 -18.34
CA ASP A 414 8.72 -34.16 -17.07
C ASP A 414 8.68 -32.65 -17.26
N LEU A 415 7.97 -31.99 -16.36
CA LEU A 415 7.97 -30.55 -16.26
C LEU A 415 9.07 -30.08 -15.28
N SER A 416 9.35 -28.79 -15.31
CA SER A 416 10.29 -28.12 -14.41
C SER A 416 9.95 -28.31 -12.94
N GLN A 417 8.65 -28.28 -12.61
CA GLN A 417 8.14 -28.46 -11.26
C GLN A 417 8.19 -29.94 -10.85
N PRO A 418 8.86 -30.28 -9.72
CA PRO A 418 9.01 -31.66 -9.25
C PRO A 418 7.68 -32.41 -9.15
N GLY A 419 7.64 -33.62 -9.72
CA GLY A 419 6.47 -34.50 -9.67
C GLY A 419 5.35 -34.16 -10.66
N GLN A 420 5.46 -33.06 -11.43
CA GLN A 420 4.53 -32.72 -12.50
C GLN A 420 5.05 -33.22 -13.85
N TYR A 421 4.15 -33.65 -14.73
CA TYR A 421 4.51 -34.16 -16.06
C TYR A 421 3.46 -33.82 -17.10
N ALA A 422 3.88 -33.58 -18.34
CA ALA A 422 3.00 -33.56 -19.48
C ALA A 422 2.60 -35.00 -19.84
N CYS A 423 1.34 -35.16 -20.23
CA CYS A 423 0.77 -36.43 -20.65
C CYS A 423 0.78 -36.59 -22.18
N GLU A 424 0.65 -37.83 -22.68
CA GLU A 424 0.41 -38.06 -24.12
C GLU A 424 -0.99 -37.61 -24.52
N GLU A 425 -1.93 -37.70 -23.58
CA GLU A 425 -3.32 -37.34 -23.71
C GLU A 425 -3.50 -35.84 -24.00
N LYS A 426 -4.39 -35.59 -24.97
CA LYS A 426 -4.80 -34.26 -25.40
C LYS A 426 -6.31 -34.24 -25.60
N VAL A 427 -6.90 -33.07 -25.42
CA VAL A 427 -8.32 -32.83 -25.67
C VAL A 427 -8.50 -31.67 -26.64
N SER A 428 -9.71 -31.53 -27.17
CA SER A 428 -10.14 -30.33 -27.88
C SER A 428 -11.03 -29.48 -26.98
N LEU A 429 -10.74 -28.18 -26.92
CA LEU A 429 -11.61 -27.19 -26.27
C LEU A 429 -12.62 -26.69 -27.29
N ILE A 430 -13.91 -26.72 -26.95
CA ILE A 430 -14.98 -26.24 -27.82
C ILE A 430 -15.67 -25.07 -27.11
N GLY A 431 -15.52 -23.87 -27.67
CA GLY A 431 -16.21 -22.66 -27.23
C GLY A 431 -17.37 -22.29 -28.15
N PRO A 432 -18.17 -21.28 -27.78
CA PRO A 432 -19.33 -20.83 -28.57
C PRO A 432 -18.98 -20.37 -30.00
N ARG A 433 -17.76 -19.89 -30.21
CA ARG A 433 -17.32 -19.31 -31.49
C ARG A 433 -16.45 -20.25 -32.31
N ASN A 434 -15.45 -20.88 -31.69
CA ASN A 434 -14.49 -21.77 -32.37
C ASN A 434 -14.05 -22.91 -31.44
N ARG A 435 -13.20 -23.79 -31.97
CA ARG A 435 -12.55 -24.88 -31.22
C ARG A 435 -11.03 -24.77 -31.28
N ILE A 436 -10.35 -25.22 -30.23
CA ILE A 436 -8.89 -25.40 -30.18
C ILE A 436 -8.59 -26.88 -29.95
N ASP A 437 -7.88 -27.51 -30.88
CA ASP A 437 -7.51 -28.93 -30.79
C ASP A 437 -6.14 -29.15 -30.13
N GLY A 438 -5.96 -30.32 -29.54
CA GLY A 438 -4.64 -30.80 -29.09
C GLY A 438 -4.11 -30.15 -27.81
N VAL A 439 -5.01 -29.67 -26.94
CA VAL A 439 -4.64 -29.09 -25.63
C VAL A 439 -4.18 -30.19 -24.69
N ARG A 440 -2.99 -30.01 -24.10
CA ARG A 440 -2.24 -31.05 -23.39
C ARG A 440 -2.74 -31.23 -21.96
N LEU A 441 -2.98 -32.47 -21.55
CA LEU A 441 -3.17 -32.80 -20.14
C LEU A 441 -1.84 -32.74 -19.39
N LEU A 442 -1.85 -32.15 -18.19
CA LEU A 442 -0.76 -32.24 -17.23
C LEU A 442 -1.16 -33.12 -16.05
N GLY A 443 -0.24 -34.01 -15.67
CA GLY A 443 -0.36 -34.89 -14.52
C GLY A 443 0.50 -34.44 -13.33
N PRO A 444 0.21 -34.95 -12.12
CA PRO A 444 -0.85 -35.92 -11.81
C PRO A 444 -2.26 -35.32 -11.84
N LEU A 445 -3.28 -36.18 -11.92
CA LEU A 445 -4.68 -35.76 -11.81
C LEU A 445 -4.92 -35.01 -10.50
N ARG A 446 -5.82 -34.02 -10.55
CA ARG A 446 -6.14 -33.12 -9.43
C ARG A 446 -7.53 -33.42 -8.87
N SER A 447 -7.91 -32.69 -7.82
CA SER A 447 -9.26 -32.77 -7.25
C SER A 447 -10.28 -31.89 -7.96
N LYS A 448 -9.84 -30.98 -8.83
CA LYS A 448 -10.68 -30.07 -9.61
C LYS A 448 -10.17 -29.98 -11.05
N ASN A 449 -11.11 -29.85 -11.99
CA ASN A 449 -10.78 -29.58 -13.39
C ASN A 449 -10.35 -28.12 -13.55
N GLN A 450 -9.32 -27.91 -14.36
CA GLN A 450 -8.81 -26.58 -14.66
C GLN A 450 -8.25 -26.54 -16.07
N VAL A 451 -8.64 -25.52 -16.83
CA VAL A 451 -8.16 -25.26 -18.18
C VAL A 451 -7.54 -23.87 -18.17
N GLU A 452 -6.26 -23.79 -18.50
CA GLU A 452 -5.53 -22.53 -18.60
C GLU A 452 -5.39 -22.15 -20.08
N VAL A 453 -5.87 -20.96 -20.44
CA VAL A 453 -5.80 -20.40 -21.79
C VAL A 453 -5.27 -18.97 -21.76
N SER A 454 -4.74 -18.49 -22.89
CA SER A 454 -4.39 -17.06 -23.00
C SER A 454 -5.62 -16.22 -23.33
N ARG A 455 -5.49 -14.90 -23.21
CA ARG A 455 -6.57 -13.96 -23.56
C ARG A 455 -6.93 -14.01 -25.04
N THR A 456 -5.94 -14.28 -25.90
CA THR A 456 -6.17 -14.51 -27.33
C THR A 456 -7.01 -15.76 -27.58
N ASP A 457 -6.78 -16.83 -26.82
CA ASP A 457 -7.53 -18.08 -26.93
C ASP A 457 -8.99 -17.90 -26.48
N GLU A 458 -9.21 -17.14 -25.41
CA GLU A 458 -10.54 -16.75 -24.93
C GLU A 458 -11.37 -16.05 -26.02
N TYR A 459 -10.81 -15.01 -26.65
CA TYR A 459 -11.46 -14.30 -27.76
C TYR A 459 -11.71 -15.20 -28.97
N PHE A 460 -10.80 -16.14 -29.23
CA PHE A 460 -10.92 -17.09 -30.33
C PHE A 460 -12.05 -18.08 -30.06
N LEU A 461 -12.12 -18.66 -28.86
CA LEU A 461 -13.15 -19.61 -28.43
C LEU A 461 -14.52 -18.94 -28.23
N GLY A 462 -14.56 -17.63 -27.96
CA GLY A 462 -15.79 -16.88 -27.70
C GLY A 462 -16.32 -17.09 -26.28
N VAL A 463 -15.42 -17.17 -25.31
CA VAL A 463 -15.68 -17.33 -23.88
C VAL A 463 -15.16 -16.10 -23.12
N ASP A 464 -15.57 -15.90 -21.86
CA ASP A 464 -15.08 -14.80 -21.01
C ASP A 464 -14.38 -15.38 -19.77
N ALA A 465 -13.09 -15.69 -19.92
CA ALA A 465 -12.31 -16.45 -18.93
C ALA A 465 -11.65 -15.48 -17.93
N PRO A 466 -11.97 -15.54 -16.62
CA PRO A 466 -11.38 -14.63 -15.67
C PRO A 466 -9.90 -14.94 -15.41
N VAL A 467 -9.12 -13.90 -15.10
CA VAL A 467 -7.76 -14.07 -14.56
C VAL A 467 -7.87 -14.63 -13.14
N ARG A 468 -7.22 -15.77 -12.89
CA ARG A 468 -7.26 -16.49 -11.60
C ARG A 468 -5.92 -17.12 -11.26
N ASN A 469 -5.67 -17.30 -9.97
CA ASN A 469 -4.54 -18.09 -9.52
C ASN A 469 -4.79 -19.58 -9.83
N SER A 470 -3.75 -20.30 -10.27
CA SER A 470 -3.85 -21.73 -10.56
C SER A 470 -4.32 -22.51 -9.30
N GLY A 471 -5.46 -23.19 -9.42
CA GLY A 471 -6.19 -23.86 -8.34
C GLY A 471 -7.50 -23.18 -7.91
N GLN A 472 -7.70 -21.90 -8.25
CA GLN A 472 -8.91 -21.11 -7.92
C GLN A 472 -9.87 -21.06 -9.11
N VAL A 473 -10.63 -22.13 -9.28
CA VAL A 473 -11.54 -22.32 -10.43
C VAL A 473 -13.00 -21.99 -10.15
N LYS A 474 -13.35 -21.60 -8.92
CA LYS A 474 -14.73 -21.24 -8.56
C LYS A 474 -15.19 -20.02 -9.34
N ASP A 475 -16.42 -20.04 -9.83
CA ASP A 475 -17.04 -18.94 -10.59
C ASP A 475 -16.22 -18.56 -11.85
N SER A 476 -15.53 -19.54 -12.44
CA SER A 476 -14.77 -19.36 -13.69
C SER A 476 -15.57 -19.80 -14.91
N ALA A 477 -15.04 -19.54 -16.11
CA ALA A 477 -15.81 -19.71 -17.33
C ALA A 477 -16.12 -21.19 -17.65
N PRO A 478 -17.29 -21.47 -18.26
CA PRO A 478 -17.63 -22.80 -18.75
C PRO A 478 -16.88 -23.11 -20.06
N ILE A 479 -16.63 -24.39 -20.32
CA ILE A 479 -16.05 -24.87 -21.58
C ILE A 479 -16.43 -26.32 -21.84
N VAL A 480 -16.50 -26.74 -23.10
CA VAL A 480 -16.64 -28.17 -23.45
C VAL A 480 -15.28 -28.75 -23.77
N LEU A 481 -15.00 -29.91 -23.19
CA LEU A 481 -13.84 -30.75 -23.49
C LEU A 481 -14.27 -31.94 -24.36
N GLU A 482 -13.54 -32.22 -25.44
CA GLU A 482 -13.70 -33.44 -26.23
C GLU A 482 -12.42 -34.28 -26.18
N GLY A 483 -12.56 -35.54 -25.76
CA GLY A 483 -11.53 -36.57 -25.80
C GLY A 483 -11.92 -37.72 -26.72
N PRO A 484 -11.05 -38.74 -26.89
CA PRO A 484 -11.29 -39.85 -27.80
C PRO A 484 -12.47 -40.75 -27.43
N LYS A 485 -12.92 -40.73 -26.17
CA LYS A 485 -14.04 -41.56 -25.68
C LYS A 485 -15.33 -40.80 -25.41
N GLY A 486 -15.30 -39.47 -25.38
CA GLY A 486 -16.47 -38.69 -25.04
C GLY A 486 -16.23 -37.19 -24.94
N GLN A 487 -17.29 -36.48 -24.55
CA GLN A 487 -17.26 -35.04 -24.27
C GLN A 487 -17.74 -34.77 -22.85
N VAL A 488 -17.17 -33.74 -22.23
CA VAL A 488 -17.57 -33.26 -20.90
C VAL A 488 -17.79 -31.75 -20.96
N GLN A 489 -18.96 -31.29 -20.51
CA GLN A 489 -19.24 -29.87 -20.29
C GLN A 489 -18.79 -29.48 -18.89
N LEU A 490 -17.80 -28.61 -18.80
CA LEU A 490 -17.43 -27.97 -17.55
C LEU A 490 -18.32 -26.73 -17.36
N THR A 491 -18.96 -26.61 -16.19
CA THR A 491 -19.71 -25.41 -15.80
C THR A 491 -18.80 -24.31 -15.26
N GLU A 492 -17.64 -24.70 -14.73
CA GLU A 492 -16.54 -23.86 -14.31
C GLU A 492 -15.22 -24.63 -14.52
N GLY A 493 -14.10 -23.92 -14.63
CA GLY A 493 -12.76 -24.52 -14.79
C GLY A 493 -11.85 -23.76 -15.75
N LEU A 494 -12.41 -22.94 -16.65
CA LEU A 494 -11.63 -22.20 -17.65
C LEU A 494 -11.18 -20.84 -17.10
N ILE A 495 -9.86 -20.63 -17.08
CA ILE A 495 -9.23 -19.41 -16.56
C ILE A 495 -8.11 -18.91 -17.47
N CYS A 496 -7.81 -17.62 -17.39
CA CYS A 496 -6.49 -17.10 -17.72
C CYS A 496 -5.60 -17.18 -16.48
N ALA A 497 -4.46 -17.84 -16.59
CA ALA A 497 -3.57 -18.03 -15.45
C ALA A 497 -2.94 -16.70 -15.04
N HIS A 498 -3.09 -16.33 -13.76
CA HIS A 498 -2.35 -15.21 -13.20
C HIS A 498 -0.85 -15.56 -13.14
N ARG A 499 0.00 -14.66 -13.63
CA ARG A 499 1.46 -14.80 -13.55
C ARG A 499 1.93 -14.99 -12.11
N HIS A 500 2.86 -15.91 -11.90
CA HIS A 500 3.32 -16.25 -10.56
C HIS A 500 4.72 -16.85 -10.55
N ILE A 501 5.39 -16.85 -9.40
CA ILE A 501 6.67 -17.50 -9.16
C ILE A 501 6.46 -18.67 -8.20
N HIS A 502 6.92 -19.85 -8.58
CA HIS A 502 7.09 -20.98 -7.68
C HIS A 502 8.41 -20.84 -6.94
N MET A 503 8.41 -20.97 -5.61
CA MET A 503 9.61 -20.92 -4.78
C MET A 503 9.64 -22.04 -3.74
N HIS A 504 10.81 -22.67 -3.55
CA HIS A 504 11.08 -23.43 -2.33
C HIS A 504 11.15 -22.45 -1.13
N PRO A 505 10.84 -22.86 0.12
CA PRO A 505 11.02 -22.00 1.30
C PRO A 505 12.42 -21.39 1.43
N ASP A 506 13.46 -22.11 1.01
CA ASP A 506 14.84 -21.60 1.01
C ASP A 506 15.05 -20.51 -0.04
N ASP A 507 14.46 -20.67 -1.24
CA ASP A 507 14.50 -19.61 -2.26
C ASP A 507 13.70 -18.41 -1.74
N ALA A 508 12.49 -18.60 -1.23
CA ALA A 508 11.68 -17.53 -0.67
C ALA A 508 12.45 -16.73 0.40
N LYS A 509 13.09 -17.43 1.35
CA LYS A 509 13.97 -16.82 2.34
C LYS A 509 15.16 -16.07 1.72
N ALA A 510 15.81 -16.64 0.71
CA ALA A 510 16.96 -16.04 0.02
C ALA A 510 16.57 -14.78 -0.75
N PHE A 511 15.44 -14.81 -1.47
CA PHE A 511 14.89 -13.63 -2.13
C PHE A 511 14.36 -12.63 -1.10
N GLY A 512 14.09 -13.04 0.14
CA GLY A 512 13.48 -12.19 1.16
C GLY A 512 11.96 -12.13 1.04
N VAL A 513 11.33 -13.05 0.27
CA VAL A 513 9.89 -13.16 -0.03
C VAL A 513 9.16 -14.20 0.84
N LYS A 514 7.83 -14.10 1.00
CA LYS A 514 7.03 -15.18 1.60
C LYS A 514 5.95 -15.66 0.63
N ASN A 515 5.07 -16.52 1.12
CA ASN A 515 3.96 -17.01 0.32
C ASN A 515 2.90 -15.91 0.15
N LYS A 516 2.38 -15.78 -1.06
CA LYS A 516 1.39 -14.76 -1.48
C LYS A 516 1.95 -13.34 -1.55
N ASP A 517 3.26 -13.22 -1.70
CA ASP A 517 3.86 -11.97 -2.11
C ASP A 517 3.44 -11.62 -3.54
N GLU A 518 3.10 -10.38 -3.87
CA GLU A 518 3.23 -9.90 -5.25
C GLU A 518 4.63 -9.28 -5.39
N VAL A 519 5.24 -9.36 -6.54
CA VAL A 519 6.56 -8.77 -6.78
C VAL A 519 6.65 -8.22 -8.18
N GLU A 520 7.64 -7.38 -8.41
CA GLU A 520 8.06 -6.99 -9.74
C GLU A 520 9.24 -7.87 -10.18
N VAL A 521 9.25 -8.30 -11.43
CA VAL A 521 10.36 -9.06 -12.03
C VAL A 521 10.88 -8.29 -13.24
N ALA A 522 12.10 -7.79 -13.15
CA ALA A 522 12.80 -7.16 -14.27
C ALA A 522 13.46 -8.23 -15.13
N ILE A 523 13.33 -8.04 -16.43
CA ILE A 523 14.15 -8.73 -17.42
C ILE A 523 15.07 -7.69 -17.99
N THR A 524 16.37 -7.88 -17.77
CA THR A 524 17.42 -6.96 -18.22
C THR A 524 18.43 -7.71 -19.08
N GLY A 525 19.04 -7.02 -20.05
CA GLY A 525 20.07 -7.61 -20.91
C GLY A 525 19.54 -8.42 -22.10
N GLY A 526 18.22 -8.40 -22.34
CA GLY A 526 17.57 -8.90 -23.55
C GLY A 526 17.44 -7.83 -24.65
N PRO A 527 16.72 -8.11 -25.76
CA PRO A 527 16.44 -7.12 -26.82
C PRO A 527 15.62 -5.92 -26.33
N ARG A 528 14.92 -6.06 -25.19
CA ARG A 528 14.15 -5.01 -24.54
C ARG A 528 14.15 -5.21 -23.03
N ASP A 529 14.51 -4.16 -22.29
CA ASP A 529 14.33 -4.13 -20.83
C ASP A 529 12.85 -3.93 -20.49
N LEU A 530 12.32 -4.73 -19.59
CA LEU A 530 10.93 -4.64 -19.14
C LEU A 530 10.76 -5.15 -17.71
N VAL A 531 9.67 -4.74 -17.08
CA VAL A 531 9.30 -5.16 -15.72
C VAL A 531 7.91 -5.78 -15.77
N PHE A 532 7.79 -7.03 -15.34
CA PHE A 532 6.50 -7.63 -15.02
C PHE A 532 6.09 -7.20 -13.62
N GLY A 533 5.02 -6.41 -13.52
CA GLY A 533 4.36 -6.13 -12.25
C GLY A 533 3.33 -7.18 -11.88
N ASP A 534 2.87 -7.10 -10.62
CA ASP A 534 1.80 -7.93 -10.03
C ASP A 534 2.09 -9.45 -10.10
N VAL A 535 3.34 -9.88 -9.85
CA VAL A 535 3.73 -11.29 -9.97
C VAL A 535 3.55 -12.01 -8.64
N LEU A 536 2.62 -12.96 -8.54
CA LEU A 536 2.34 -13.67 -7.28
C LEU A 536 3.42 -14.72 -6.92
N VAL A 537 4.04 -14.63 -5.75
CA VAL A 537 4.92 -15.61 -5.14
C VAL A 537 4.11 -16.72 -4.48
N ARG A 538 4.45 -17.96 -4.81
CA ARG A 538 3.89 -19.18 -4.23
C ARG A 538 5.01 -20.00 -3.63
N VAL A 539 4.95 -20.25 -2.33
CA VAL A 539 5.99 -20.97 -1.59
C VAL A 539 5.51 -22.36 -1.18
N SER A 540 6.27 -23.40 -1.55
CA SER A 540 6.02 -24.78 -1.16
C SER A 540 7.32 -25.60 -1.17
N PRO A 541 7.52 -26.54 -0.23
CA PRO A 541 8.67 -27.45 -0.26
C PRO A 541 8.76 -28.29 -1.55
N GLY A 542 7.66 -28.43 -2.29
CA GLY A 542 7.62 -29.16 -3.57
C GLY A 542 7.97 -28.31 -4.79
N TYR A 543 8.18 -27.00 -4.64
CA TYR A 543 8.42 -26.09 -5.75
C TYR A 543 9.89 -25.96 -6.10
N ARG A 544 10.13 -25.79 -7.41
CA ARG A 544 11.41 -25.33 -7.95
C ARG A 544 11.25 -23.88 -8.40
N LEU A 545 12.27 -23.06 -8.14
CA LEU A 545 12.30 -21.64 -8.54
C LEU A 545 12.01 -21.47 -10.04
N GLU A 546 10.86 -20.88 -10.37
CA GLU A 546 10.47 -20.58 -11.75
C GLU A 546 9.27 -19.62 -11.79
N MET A 547 9.33 -18.59 -12.63
CA MET A 547 8.23 -17.68 -12.93
C MET A 547 7.42 -18.21 -14.11
N HIS A 548 6.11 -18.29 -13.96
CA HIS A 548 5.18 -18.69 -15.01
C HIS A 548 4.46 -17.47 -15.57
N ILE A 549 4.51 -17.34 -16.90
CA ILE A 549 3.74 -16.36 -17.69
C ILE A 549 2.98 -17.08 -18.80
N ASP A 550 1.91 -16.48 -19.31
CA ASP A 550 1.19 -17.00 -20.46
C ASP A 550 1.87 -16.64 -21.80
N THR A 551 1.34 -17.19 -22.89
CA THR A 551 1.89 -16.96 -24.25
C THR A 551 1.70 -15.53 -24.73
N ASP A 552 0.64 -14.84 -24.35
CA ASP A 552 0.36 -13.47 -24.78
C ASP A 552 1.32 -12.50 -24.07
N GLU A 553 1.56 -12.73 -22.79
CA GLU A 553 2.55 -12.03 -21.97
C GLU A 553 3.97 -12.22 -22.53
N ALA A 554 4.35 -13.46 -22.84
CA ALA A 554 5.65 -13.76 -23.43
C ALA A 554 5.84 -13.13 -24.81
N ASN A 555 4.81 -13.16 -25.66
CA ASN A 555 4.85 -12.53 -26.99
C ASN A 555 4.94 -11.01 -26.88
N ALA A 556 4.16 -10.38 -25.99
CA ALA A 556 4.20 -8.95 -25.75
C ALA A 556 5.55 -8.48 -25.18
N ALA A 557 6.22 -9.35 -24.43
CA ALA A 557 7.53 -9.14 -23.84
C ALA A 557 8.71 -9.59 -24.73
N GLU A 558 8.44 -10.16 -25.91
CA GLU A 558 9.44 -10.69 -26.85
C GLU A 558 10.41 -11.72 -26.21
N LEU A 559 9.90 -12.56 -25.30
CA LEU A 559 10.74 -13.51 -24.56
C LEU A 559 10.91 -14.84 -25.30
N SER A 560 12.17 -15.25 -25.42
CA SER A 560 12.54 -16.61 -25.86
C SER A 560 12.63 -17.58 -24.68
N ARG A 561 12.58 -18.89 -24.97
CA ARG A 561 12.81 -19.94 -23.95
C ARG A 561 14.19 -19.77 -23.29
N GLY A 562 14.23 -19.86 -21.96
CA GLY A 562 15.45 -19.71 -21.18
C GLY A 562 15.77 -18.26 -20.78
N ALA A 563 14.78 -17.36 -20.85
CA ALA A 563 14.89 -16.06 -20.21
C ALA A 563 14.92 -16.23 -18.69
N ASP A 564 15.75 -15.44 -18.04
CA ASP A 564 15.78 -15.28 -16.60
C ASP A 564 15.38 -13.85 -16.26
N GLY A 565 14.79 -13.65 -15.10
CA GLY A 565 14.43 -12.35 -14.57
C GLY A 565 14.93 -12.19 -13.15
N ASP A 566 15.23 -10.97 -12.77
CA ASP A 566 15.61 -10.63 -11.40
C ASP A 566 14.41 -9.96 -10.72
N LEU A 567 14.18 -10.24 -9.44
CA LEU A 567 13.22 -9.42 -8.71
C LEU A 567 13.67 -7.97 -8.81
N VAL A 568 12.73 -7.06 -9.08
CA VAL A 568 12.99 -5.63 -8.95
C VAL A 568 13.03 -5.33 -7.46
N TYR A 569 14.24 -5.27 -6.94
CA TYR A 569 14.51 -4.70 -5.65
C TYR A 569 14.41 -3.19 -5.81
N VAL A 570 13.31 -2.60 -5.37
CA VAL A 570 13.23 -1.15 -5.27
C VAL A 570 14.04 -0.74 -4.04
N GLY A 571 15.22 -0.15 -4.27
CA GLY A 571 16.21 0.22 -3.25
C GLY A 571 17.33 -0.81 -3.05
N VAL A 572 18.48 -0.62 -3.71
CA VAL A 572 19.75 -1.34 -3.41
C VAL A 572 20.58 -0.35 -2.57
N ASN A 573 21.08 -0.71 -1.38
CA ASN A 573 22.02 -1.80 -1.18
C ASN A 573 21.79 -2.63 0.10
N ASP A 574 22.19 -3.90 -0.02
CA ASP A 574 22.27 -4.97 1.00
C ASP A 574 21.02 -5.84 1.22
N ALA A 575 20.80 -6.72 0.23
CA ALA A 575 20.45 -8.13 0.39
C ALA A 575 19.15 -8.57 1.07
N PHE A 576 18.04 -7.84 0.90
CA PHE A 576 16.69 -8.37 1.12
C PHE A 576 15.71 -7.80 0.08
N ALA A 577 14.86 -8.63 -0.58
CA ALA A 577 13.73 -8.11 -1.35
C ALA A 577 12.70 -7.55 -0.39
N ASN A 578 12.28 -6.31 -0.61
CA ASN A 578 11.06 -5.82 -0.03
C ASN A 578 9.88 -6.26 -0.90
N LEU A 579 8.94 -6.88 -0.20
CA LEU A 579 7.91 -7.73 -0.76
C LEU A 579 6.59 -7.02 -0.86
N GLN A 580 5.97 -7.02 -2.03
CA GLN A 580 4.53 -6.79 -2.10
C GLN A 580 3.86 -8.05 -1.55
N GLN A 581 2.89 -7.99 -0.62
CA GLN A 581 2.21 -9.19 -0.07
C GLN A 581 0.72 -8.99 -0.16
N LYS A 582 0.09 -9.52 -1.22
CA LYS A 582 -1.36 -9.58 -1.36
C LYS A 582 -1.81 -11.01 -1.05
N HIS A 583 -2.36 -11.28 0.14
CA HIS A 583 -3.09 -12.54 0.29
C HIS A 583 -4.42 -12.43 -0.46
N THR A 584 -4.45 -12.89 -1.71
CA THR A 584 -5.73 -13.30 -2.30
C THR A 584 -6.21 -14.56 -1.58
N VAL A 585 -7.30 -14.44 -0.82
CA VAL A 585 -8.21 -15.54 -0.49
C VAL A 585 -9.35 -15.44 -1.49
N PHE A 586 -9.45 -16.42 -2.39
CA PHE A 586 -10.68 -16.70 -3.13
C PHE A 586 -11.03 -18.15 -2.82
N ASP A 587 -12.28 -18.34 -2.39
CA ASP A 587 -13.00 -19.60 -2.20
C ASP A 587 -12.81 -20.61 -3.35
#